data_AF-A0A8D8ISP5-F1
#
_entry.id   AF-A0A8D8ISP5-F1
#
_cell.length_a   1.000
_cell.length_b   1.000
_cell.length_c   1.000
_cell.angle_alpha   90.00
_cell.angle_beta   90.00
_cell.angle_gamma   90.00
#
_symmetry.space_group_name_H-M   'P 1'
#
loop_
_entity.id
_entity.type
_entity.pdbx_description
1 polymer ?
#
loop_
_entity_poly.entity_id
_entity_poly.type
_entity_poly.pdbx_seq_one_letter_code
_entity_poly.pdbx_strand_id
1 'polypeptide(L)'
;MEVNGIQFDSGSAELNEKISEWLQWDKNENTLNEIKSLVKGAEWSALGERLQKRLAFGTAGLRGVMQAGFNAMNDLVVIQSAQGLCQYLAECYPAEADRKRGIVLGFDGRYNSKRHLLPK
;
A
#
# COMPACT_ATOMS: atom_id res chain seq x y z
N MET A 1 20.09 0.39 9.17
CA MET A 1 19.36 1.62 8.80
C MET A 1 18.48 2.05 9.98
N GLU A 2 18.18 3.34 10.13
CA GLU A 2 17.26 3.85 11.14
C GLU A 2 16.12 4.63 10.50
N VAL A 3 14.88 4.26 10.79
CA VAL A 3 13.69 5.00 10.35
C VAL A 3 12.68 5.07 11.50
N ASN A 4 12.20 6.26 11.84
CA ASN A 4 11.24 6.49 12.92
C ASN A 4 11.67 5.86 14.27
N GLY A 5 12.97 5.88 14.59
CA GLY A 5 13.54 5.29 15.81
C GLY A 5 13.69 3.77 15.78
N ILE A 6 13.57 3.13 14.61
CA ILE A 6 13.69 1.68 14.44
C ILE A 6 14.96 1.37 13.68
N GLN A 7 15.86 0.67 14.37
CA GLN A 7 17.11 0.16 13.82
C GLN A 7 16.88 -1.25 13.24
N PHE A 8 17.33 -1.48 12.01
CA PHE A 8 17.26 -2.78 11.33
C PHE A 8 18.36 -2.96 10.31
N ASP A 9 18.78 -4.21 10.12
CA ASP A 9 19.66 -4.63 9.04
C ASP A 9 19.34 -6.08 8.65
N SER A 10 18.70 -6.26 7.50
CA SER A 10 18.31 -7.57 6.98
C SER A 10 19.42 -8.25 6.17
N GLY A 11 20.61 -7.65 6.04
CA GLY A 11 21.69 -8.15 5.17
C GLY A 11 21.42 -8.01 3.66
N SER A 12 20.28 -7.42 3.27
CA SER A 12 19.91 -7.14 1.89
C SER A 12 19.58 -5.66 1.74
N ALA A 13 20.31 -4.95 0.87
CA ALA A 13 20.10 -3.53 0.63
C ALA A 13 18.68 -3.24 0.12
N GLU A 14 18.16 -4.10 -0.76
CA GLU A 14 16.83 -3.96 -1.35
C GLU A 14 15.73 -4.10 -0.29
N LEU A 15 15.83 -5.10 0.58
CA LEU A 15 14.84 -5.30 1.64
C LEU A 15 14.89 -4.17 2.68
N ASN A 16 16.10 -3.72 3.03
CA ASN A 16 16.29 -2.58 3.93
C ASN A 16 15.65 -1.30 3.37
N GLU A 17 15.77 -1.04 2.07
CA GLU A 17 15.11 0.08 1.39
C GLU A 17 13.58 -0.05 1.47
N LYS A 18 13.02 -1.22 1.17
CA LYS A 18 11.56 -1.44 1.20
C LYS A 18 10.97 -1.33 2.61
N ILE A 19 11.70 -1.77 3.63
CA ILE A 19 11.32 -1.55 5.04
C ILE A 19 11.30 -0.05 5.34
N SER A 20 12.33 0.69 4.93
CA SER A 20 12.41 2.13 5.12
C SER A 20 11.24 2.87 4.47
N GLU A 21 10.97 2.60 3.19
CA GLU A 21 9.83 3.17 2.45
C GLU A 21 8.50 2.90 3.17
N TRP A 22 8.26 1.64 3.57
CA TRP A 22 7.04 1.27 4.26
C TRP A 22 6.87 2.05 5.57
N LEU A 23 7.91 2.09 6.41
CA LEU A 23 7.87 2.78 7.70
C LEU A 23 7.67 4.29 7.54
N GLN A 24 8.08 4.88 6.42
CA GLN A 24 7.88 6.29 6.13
C GLN A 24 6.46 6.59 5.62
N TRP A 25 5.95 5.74 4.72
CA TRP A 25 4.71 6.00 3.98
C TRP A 25 3.46 5.51 4.70
N ASP A 26 3.50 4.35 5.36
CA ASP A 26 2.33 3.82 6.04
C ASP A 26 1.97 4.70 7.24
N LYS A 27 0.71 5.13 7.29
CA LYS A 27 0.15 5.97 8.37
C LYS A 27 -0.84 5.20 9.25
N ASN A 28 -1.15 3.97 8.90
CA ASN A 28 -2.06 3.13 9.67
C ASN A 28 -1.27 2.41 10.77
N GLU A 29 -1.57 2.75 12.02
CA GLU A 29 -0.86 2.23 13.20
C GLU A 29 -0.86 0.70 13.27
N ASN A 30 -1.93 0.03 12.86
CA ASN A 30 -2.03 -1.43 12.92
C ASN A 30 -1.03 -2.09 11.96
N THR A 31 -1.02 -1.66 10.70
CA THR A 31 -0.15 -2.21 9.67
C THR A 31 1.30 -1.78 9.85
N LEU A 32 1.52 -0.58 10.39
CA LEU A 32 2.82 -0.13 10.82
C LEU A 32 3.36 -1.03 11.93
N ASN A 33 2.58 -1.28 12.98
CA ASN A 33 2.98 -2.12 14.11
C ASN A 33 3.22 -3.58 13.70
N GLU A 34 2.53 -4.09 12.69
CA GLU A 34 2.79 -5.41 12.13
C GLU A 34 4.20 -5.50 11.53
N ILE A 35 4.60 -4.54 10.67
CA ILE A 35 5.97 -4.50 10.11
C ILE A 35 7.00 -4.26 11.21
N LYS A 36 6.72 -3.38 12.18
CA LYS A 36 7.64 -3.16 13.33
C LYS A 36 7.87 -4.44 14.13
N SER A 37 6.84 -5.24 14.31
CA SER A 37 6.92 -6.51 15.05
C SER A 37 7.76 -7.53 14.30
N LEU A 38 7.57 -7.64 12.97
CA LEU A 38 8.38 -8.52 12.13
C LEU A 38 9.86 -8.10 12.09
N VAL A 39 10.14 -6.79 12.06
CA VAL A 39 11.50 -6.25 12.13
C VAL A 39 12.16 -6.59 13.47
N LYS A 40 11.45 -6.41 14.59
CA LYS A 40 11.96 -6.78 15.92
C LYS A 40 12.21 -8.27 16.07
N GLY A 41 11.40 -9.10 15.42
CA GLY A 41 11.56 -10.55 15.37
C GLY A 41 12.63 -11.05 14.40
N ALA A 42 13.26 -10.15 13.63
CA ALA A 42 14.20 -10.50 12.56
C ALA A 42 13.59 -11.47 11.50
N GLU A 43 12.28 -11.34 11.25
CA GLU A 43 11.51 -12.17 10.31
C GLU A 43 11.72 -11.71 8.85
N TRP A 44 12.97 -11.69 8.39
CA TRP A 44 13.37 -11.09 7.11
C TRP A 44 12.72 -11.77 5.90
N SER A 45 12.50 -13.08 5.95
CA SER A 45 11.82 -13.81 4.87
C SER A 45 10.37 -13.35 4.71
N ALA A 46 9.63 -13.23 5.82
CA ALA A 46 8.24 -12.76 5.79
C ALA A 46 8.16 -11.29 5.35
N LEU A 47 9.11 -10.46 5.77
CA LEU A 47 9.22 -9.06 5.30
C LEU A 47 9.49 -9.00 3.79
N GLY A 48 10.37 -9.86 3.27
CA GLY A 48 10.64 -9.98 1.84
C GLY A 48 9.39 -10.30 1.02
N GLU A 49 8.62 -11.30 1.43
CA GLU A 49 7.38 -11.69 0.75
C GLU A 49 6.31 -10.59 0.72
N ARG A 50 6.29 -9.75 1.77
CA ARG A 50 5.31 -8.68 1.95
C ARG A 50 5.72 -7.38 1.28
N LEU A 51 7.00 -7.06 1.25
CA LEU A 51 7.50 -5.73 0.88
C LEU A 51 8.25 -5.69 -0.46
N GLN A 52 8.89 -6.78 -0.90
CA GLN A 52 9.66 -6.73 -2.15
C GLN A 52 8.80 -6.92 -3.40
N LYS A 53 7.56 -7.40 -3.22
CA LYS A 53 6.57 -7.54 -4.30
C LYS A 53 5.43 -6.56 -4.11
N ARG A 54 4.79 -6.19 -5.21
CA ARG A 54 3.61 -5.33 -5.20
C ARG A 54 2.39 -6.11 -5.65
N LEU A 55 1.25 -5.84 -5.00
CA LEU A 55 -0.01 -6.46 -5.34
C LEU A 55 -0.38 -6.11 -6.79
N ALA A 56 -0.55 -7.14 -7.62
CA ALA A 56 -0.83 -6.98 -9.04
C ALA A 56 -2.33 -6.90 -9.33
N PHE A 57 -2.70 -6.13 -10.35
CA PHE A 57 -4.06 -6.13 -10.90
C PHE A 57 -4.35 -7.44 -11.63
N GLY A 58 -5.37 -8.16 -11.19
CA GLY A 58 -5.91 -9.31 -11.90
C GLY A 58 -7.12 -8.92 -12.77
N THR A 59 -7.74 -9.93 -13.41
CA THR A 59 -8.95 -9.76 -14.22
C THR A 59 -10.13 -9.16 -13.45
N ALA A 60 -10.15 -9.33 -12.13
CA ALA A 60 -11.18 -8.81 -11.23
C ALA A 60 -10.68 -7.65 -10.33
N GLY A 61 -9.63 -6.94 -10.75
CA GLY A 61 -9.02 -5.85 -9.99
C GLY A 61 -7.96 -6.30 -8.99
N LEU A 62 -7.64 -5.43 -8.02
CA LEU A 62 -6.70 -5.73 -6.94
C LEU A 62 -7.37 -6.63 -5.89
N ARG A 63 -6.78 -7.79 -5.63
CA ARG A 63 -7.23 -8.74 -4.60
C ARG A 63 -6.03 -9.36 -3.92
N GLY A 64 -6.02 -9.36 -2.59
CA GLY A 64 -4.92 -9.89 -1.79
C GLY A 64 -5.34 -10.12 -0.35
N VAL A 65 -4.46 -10.77 0.42
CA VAL A 65 -4.63 -10.95 1.86
C VAL A 65 -4.63 -9.58 2.55
N MET A 66 -5.50 -9.40 3.54
CA MET A 66 -5.57 -8.19 4.35
C MET A 66 -4.47 -8.21 5.41
N GLN A 67 -3.33 -7.58 5.12
CA GLN A 67 -2.16 -7.51 6.00
C GLN A 67 -1.25 -6.34 5.61
N ALA A 68 -0.25 -6.04 6.43
CA ALA A 68 0.79 -5.08 6.08
C ALA A 68 1.70 -5.59 4.95
N GLY A 69 2.12 -4.66 4.09
CA GLY A 69 3.03 -4.90 2.97
C GLY A 69 2.50 -4.40 1.62
N PHE A 70 3.41 -4.18 0.68
CA PHE A 70 3.06 -3.78 -0.69
C PHE A 70 2.40 -4.92 -1.49
N ASN A 71 2.60 -6.17 -1.09
CA ASN A 71 2.00 -7.36 -1.68
C ASN A 71 0.68 -7.79 -1.00
N ALA A 72 -0.06 -6.84 -0.42
CA ALA A 72 -1.26 -7.11 0.37
C ALA A 72 -2.31 -6.02 0.18
N MET A 73 -3.55 -6.32 0.57
CA MET A 73 -4.64 -5.34 0.59
C MET A 73 -4.58 -4.55 1.91
N ASN A 74 -4.32 -3.25 1.83
CA ASN A 74 -4.31 -2.33 2.96
C ASN A 74 -4.49 -0.88 2.47
N ASP A 75 -4.67 0.05 3.41
CA ASP A 75 -4.97 1.44 3.12
C ASP A 75 -3.89 2.10 2.23
N LEU A 76 -2.60 1.85 2.48
CA LEU A 76 -1.52 2.44 1.69
C LEU A 76 -1.56 1.97 0.24
N VAL A 77 -1.74 0.67 0.01
CA VAL A 77 -1.85 0.11 -1.35
C VAL A 77 -3.09 0.65 -2.07
N VAL A 78 -4.22 0.82 -1.36
CA VAL A 78 -5.43 1.42 -1.93
C VAL A 78 -5.20 2.88 -2.32
N ILE A 79 -4.62 3.69 -1.43
CA ILE A 79 -4.32 5.11 -1.68
C ILE A 79 -3.37 5.25 -2.88
N GLN A 80 -2.28 4.48 -2.91
CA GLN A 80 -1.33 4.56 -4.01
C GLN A 80 -1.95 4.11 -5.33
N SER A 81 -2.80 3.08 -5.32
CA SER A 81 -3.51 2.61 -6.51
C SER A 81 -4.52 3.64 -7.01
N ALA A 82 -5.27 4.28 -6.12
CA ALA A 82 -6.20 5.35 -6.46
C ALA A 82 -5.46 6.56 -7.03
N GLN A 83 -4.34 6.96 -6.43
CA GLN A 83 -3.50 8.04 -6.94
C GLN A 83 -2.93 7.73 -8.33
N GLY A 84 -2.44 6.50 -8.53
CA GLY A 84 -1.96 6.06 -9.83
C GLY A 84 -3.05 6.06 -10.91
N LEU A 85 -4.28 5.64 -10.55
CA LEU A 85 -5.43 5.72 -11.45
C LEU A 85 -5.79 7.16 -11.79
N CYS A 86 -5.81 8.07 -10.81
CA CYS A 86 -6.06 9.49 -11.04
C CYS A 86 -5.03 10.09 -12.00
N GLN A 87 -3.75 9.77 -11.82
CA GLN A 87 -2.68 10.23 -12.71
C GLN A 87 -2.86 9.67 -14.13
N TYR A 88 -3.09 8.37 -14.26
CA TYR A 88 -3.34 7.71 -15.55
C TYR A 88 -4.53 8.34 -16.30
N LEU A 89 -5.64 8.59 -15.60
CA LEU A 89 -6.80 9.26 -16.20
C LEU A 89 -6.49 10.68 -16.65
N ALA A 90 -5.69 11.44 -15.88
CA ALA A 90 -5.28 12.79 -16.26
C ALA A 90 -4.38 12.81 -17.50
N GLU A 91 -3.56 11.77 -17.70
CA GLU A 91 -2.72 11.57 -18.89
C GLU A 91 -3.55 11.15 -20.10
N CYS A 92 -4.50 10.23 -19.95
CA CYS A 92 -5.37 9.76 -21.03
C CYS A 92 -6.42 10.80 -21.48
N TYR A 93 -6.87 11.66 -20.56
CA TYR A 93 -7.93 12.64 -20.79
C TYR A 93 -7.49 14.04 -20.36
N PRO A 94 -6.58 14.69 -21.13
CA PRO A 94 -5.94 15.94 -20.72
C PRO A 94 -6.86 17.16 -20.81
N ALA A 95 -8.00 17.09 -21.50
CA ALA A 95 -8.89 18.23 -21.69
C ALA A 95 -9.59 18.64 -20.39
N GLU A 96 -9.76 19.94 -20.18
CA GLU A 96 -10.37 20.47 -18.95
C GLU A 96 -11.82 19.98 -18.76
N ALA A 97 -12.56 19.80 -19.86
CA ALA A 97 -13.92 19.26 -19.83
C ALA A 97 -13.97 17.83 -19.28
N ASP A 98 -12.92 17.02 -19.52
CA ASP A 98 -12.85 15.64 -19.06
C ASP A 98 -12.70 15.55 -17.54
N ARG A 99 -11.96 16.50 -16.94
CA ARG A 99 -11.78 16.62 -15.49
C ARG A 99 -13.07 16.96 -14.74
N LYS A 100 -14.08 17.51 -15.43
CA LYS A 100 -15.39 17.88 -14.86
C LYS A 100 -16.39 16.73 -14.82
N ARG A 101 -16.09 15.56 -15.41
CA ARG A 101 -17.01 14.41 -15.50
C ARG A 101 -17.26 13.67 -14.19
N GLY A 102 -16.46 13.93 -13.15
CA GLY A 102 -16.59 13.28 -11.84
C GLY A 102 -16.19 11.79 -11.85
N ILE A 103 -16.21 11.16 -10.68
CA ILE A 103 -15.88 9.73 -10.49
C ILE A 103 -17.02 9.07 -9.72
N VAL A 104 -17.51 7.93 -10.21
CA VAL A 104 -18.50 7.11 -9.49
C VAL A 104 -17.75 6.07 -8.65
N LEU A 105 -17.93 6.13 -7.33
CA LEU A 105 -17.35 5.17 -6.38
C LEU A 105 -18.43 4.20 -5.90
N GLY A 106 -18.30 2.92 -6.26
CA GLY A 106 -19.17 1.84 -5.80
C GLY A 106 -18.45 0.92 -4.81
N PHE A 107 -19.18 0.41 -3.81
CA PHE A 107 -18.69 -0.61 -2.89
C PHE A 107 -19.78 -1.61 -2.52
N ASP A 108 -19.37 -2.81 -2.13
CA ASP A 108 -20.27 -3.85 -1.61
C ASP A 108 -20.28 -3.88 -0.07
N GLY A 109 -21.18 -4.67 0.51
CA GLY A 109 -21.36 -4.79 1.97
C GLY A 109 -20.30 -5.62 2.71
N ARG A 110 -19.15 -5.97 2.11
CA ARG A 110 -18.13 -6.79 2.78
C ARG A 110 -17.46 -6.03 3.93
N TYR A 111 -17.02 -6.78 4.94
CA TYR A 111 -16.21 -6.26 6.04
C TYR A 111 -14.97 -5.53 5.48
N ASN A 112 -14.72 -4.30 5.94
CA ASN A 112 -13.71 -3.33 5.46
C ASN A 112 -13.97 -2.58 4.13
N SER A 113 -15.04 -2.87 3.36
CA SER A 113 -15.32 -2.11 2.12
C SER A 113 -15.51 -0.60 2.34
N LYS A 114 -16.14 -0.20 3.46
CA LYS A 114 -16.28 1.22 3.85
C LYS A 114 -14.95 1.90 4.20
N ARG A 115 -13.97 1.15 4.73
CA ARG A 115 -12.68 1.69 5.17
C ARG A 115 -11.85 2.20 3.99
N HIS A 116 -11.96 1.52 2.85
CA HIS A 116 -11.20 1.84 1.64
C HIS A 116 -11.85 2.89 0.74
N LEU A 117 -13.04 3.40 1.10
CA LEU A 117 -13.81 4.30 0.25
C LEU A 117 -13.63 5.78 0.60
N LEU A 118 -13.34 6.08 1.86
CA LEU A 118 -13.35 7.44 2.37
C LEU A 118 -11.93 7.84 2.80
N PRO A 119 -11.34 8.90 2.21
CA PRO A 119 -10.19 9.53 2.82
C PRO A 119 -10.61 10.02 4.21
N LYS A 120 -9.84 9.65 5.23
CA LYS A 120 -9.92 10.31 6.55
C LYS A 120 -9.10 11.58 6.54
#